data_AF-A0A2P8KQ01-F1
#
_entry.id   AF-A0A2P8KQ01-F1
#
_cell.length_a   1.000
_cell.length_b   1.000
_cell.length_c   1.000
_cell.angle_alpha   90.00
_cell.angle_beta   90.00
_cell.angle_gamma   90.00
#
_symmetry.space_group_name_H-M   'P 1'
#
loop_
_entity.id
_entity.type
_entity.pdbx_description
1 polymer ?
#
loop_
_entity_poly.entity_id
_entity_poly.type
_entity_poly.pdbx_seq_one_letter_code
_entity_poly.pdbx_strand_id
1 'polypeptide(L)'
;MLGSYKKTIEAYCEQAGIEVPIGFNRHSAGRYAAIDLESNPPKLVATTWSNVQDAVHYLVNLAAGRKTRMLDFLKRRELTFNGKNRLVPGEPF
;
A
#
# COMPACT_ATOMS: atom_id res chain seq x y z
N MET A 1 2.33 15.99 14.62
CA MET A 1 3.49 15.21 14.16
C MET A 1 3.04 14.30 13.02
N LEU A 2 3.08 14.77 11.78
CA LEU A 2 3.09 13.88 10.62
C LEU A 2 4.54 13.55 10.33
N GLY A 3 5.03 12.42 10.83
CA GLY A 3 6.22 11.83 10.22
C GLY A 3 5.93 11.66 8.72
N SER A 4 6.95 11.85 7.87
CA SER A 4 6.83 11.54 6.45
C SER A 4 6.30 10.11 6.33
N TYR A 5 5.14 9.91 5.66
CA TYR A 5 4.56 8.57 5.45
C TYR A 5 5.62 7.58 4.95
N LYS A 6 6.61 8.10 4.22
CA LYS A 6 7.80 7.40 3.77
C LYS A 6 8.48 6.60 4.88
N LYS A 7 8.83 7.25 5.99
CA LYS A 7 9.48 6.60 7.14
C LYS A 7 8.59 5.55 7.78
N THR A 8 7.29 5.83 7.89
CA THR A 8 6.34 4.89 8.50
C THR A 8 6.14 3.65 7.63
N ILE A 9 6.07 3.84 6.31
CA ILE A 9 5.97 2.75 5.33
C ILE A 9 7.25 1.93 5.32
N GLU A 10 8.43 2.56 5.30
CA GLU A 10 9.73 1.88 5.38
C GLU A 10 9.84 1.04 6.64
N ALA A 11 9.53 1.60 7.81
CA ALA A 11 9.57 0.89 9.08
C ALA A 11 8.60 -0.31 9.11
N TYR A 12 7.40 -0.15 8.55
CA TYR A 12 6.45 -1.26 8.42
C TYR A 12 7.00 -2.36 7.49
N CYS A 13 7.57 -1.97 6.35
CA CYS A 13 8.11 -2.93 5.39
C CYS A 13 9.29 -3.72 5.98
N GLU A 14 10.20 -3.04 6.68
CA GLU A 14 11.32 -3.65 7.38
C GLU A 14 10.84 -4.67 8.44
N GLN A 15 9.86 -4.29 9.27
CA GLN A 15 9.30 -5.18 10.30
C GLN A 15 8.54 -6.38 9.71
N ALA A 16 7.86 -6.19 8.58
CA ALA A 16 7.06 -7.22 7.92
C ALA A 16 7.85 -8.08 6.93
N GLY A 17 9.15 -7.83 6.73
CA GLY A 17 9.96 -8.54 5.73
C GLY A 17 9.54 -8.26 4.27
N ILE A 18 9.03 -7.07 4.01
CA ILE A 18 8.58 -6.60 2.69
C ILE A 18 9.72 -5.84 2.00
N GLU A 19 10.00 -6.16 0.75
CA GLU A 19 11.00 -5.46 -0.05
C GLU A 19 10.50 -4.06 -0.47
N VAL A 20 11.29 -3.02 -0.18
CA VAL A 20 11.03 -1.65 -0.64
C VAL A 20 11.74 -1.43 -1.97
N PRO A 21 11.02 -1.18 -3.09
CA PRO A 21 11.65 -0.95 -4.38
C PRO A 21 12.40 0.38 -4.40
N ILE A 22 13.52 0.44 -5.14
CA ILE A 22 14.31 1.66 -5.35
C ILE A 22 13.45 2.84 -5.83
N GLY A 23 12.42 2.56 -6.65
CA GLY A 23 11.49 3.55 -7.17
C GLY A 23 10.65 4.27 -6.11
N PHE A 24 10.39 3.64 -4.96
CA PHE A 24 9.61 4.25 -3.87
C PHE A 24 10.27 5.53 -3.35
N ASN A 25 11.60 5.55 -3.33
CA ASN A 25 12.35 6.68 -2.80
C ASN A 25 12.31 7.93 -3.69
N ARG A 26 11.85 7.82 -4.93
CA ARG A 26 11.88 8.89 -5.94
C ARG A 26 10.72 9.88 -5.81
N HIS A 27 9.65 9.52 -5.12
CA HIS A 27 8.45 10.34 -4.99
C HIS A 27 8.07 10.56 -3.53
N SER A 28 7.20 11.55 -3.29
CA SER A 28 6.57 11.69 -1.98
C SER A 28 5.69 10.48 -1.69
N ALA A 29 5.74 10.01 -0.45
CA ALA A 29 4.91 8.91 -0.01
C ALA A 29 3.52 9.42 0.42
N GLY A 30 2.48 8.77 -0.08
CA GLY A 30 1.09 8.99 0.29
C GLY A 30 0.63 8.15 1.48
N ARG A 31 -0.63 8.37 1.87
CA ARG A 31 -1.31 7.67 2.97
C ARG A 31 -1.55 6.19 2.69
N TYR A 32 -1.85 5.86 1.43
CA TYR A 32 -2.22 4.52 1.01
C TYR A 32 -1.07 3.85 0.26
N ALA A 33 -0.78 2.60 0.61
CA ALA A 33 0.27 1.82 -0.03
C ALA A 33 -0.24 0.42 -0.37
N ALA A 34 0.20 -0.09 -1.51
CA ALA A 34 -0.10 -1.45 -1.96
C ALA A 34 1.13 -2.35 -1.78
N ILE A 35 0.91 -3.56 -1.29
CA ILE A 35 1.92 -4.62 -1.21
C ILE A 35 1.54 -5.70 -2.22
N ASP A 36 2.44 -6.00 -3.12
CA ASP A 36 2.37 -7.17 -3.99
C ASP A 36 2.75 -8.43 -3.20
N LEU A 37 1.77 -9.33 -3.06
CA LEU A 37 1.92 -10.61 -2.37
C LEU A 37 2.25 -11.77 -3.32
N GLU A 38 2.29 -11.53 -4.64
CA GLU A 38 2.71 -12.55 -5.62
C GLU A 38 4.24 -12.66 -5.68
N SER A 39 4.94 -11.59 -5.34
CA SER A 39 6.38 -11.55 -5.18
C SER A 39 6.83 -12.34 -3.94
N ASN A 40 7.98 -13.01 -4.04
CA ASN A 40 8.63 -13.69 -2.91
C ASN A 40 10.10 -13.21 -2.78
N PRO A 41 10.44 -12.38 -1.77
CA PRO A 41 9.57 -11.89 -0.70
C PRO A 41 8.48 -10.92 -1.21
N PRO A 42 7.40 -10.69 -0.42
CA PRO A 42 6.40 -9.67 -0.75
C PRO A 42 7.05 -8.30 -0.97
N LYS A 43 6.48 -7.50 -1.87
CA LYS A 43 7.11 -6.27 -2.33
C LYS A 43 6.18 -5.08 -2.25
N LEU A 44 6.66 -3.96 -1.75
CA LEU A 44 5.93 -2.69 -1.79
C LEU A 44 5.80 -2.21 -3.24
N VAL A 45 4.61 -1.76 -3.62
CA VAL A 45 4.41 -1.04 -4.87
C VAL A 45 5.04 0.34 -4.74
N ALA A 46 5.92 0.71 -5.68
CA ALA A 46 6.69 1.96 -5.60
C ALA A 46 5.81 3.22 -5.53
N THR A 47 4.60 3.16 -6.11
CA THR A 47 3.62 4.24 -6.07
C THR A 47 2.74 4.12 -4.82
N THR A 48 2.52 5.25 -4.17
CA THR A 48 1.59 5.40 -3.06
C THR A 48 0.65 6.57 -3.32
N TRP A 49 -0.47 6.62 -2.62
CA TRP A 49 -1.57 7.54 -2.94
C TRP A 49 -2.01 8.35 -1.73
N SER A 50 -2.33 9.62 -1.93
CA SER A 50 -2.87 10.49 -0.87
C SER A 50 -4.37 10.32 -0.68
N ASN A 51 -5.09 9.93 -1.73
CA ASN A 51 -6.54 9.69 -1.71
C ASN A 51 -6.85 8.22 -2.02
N VAL A 52 -8.05 7.77 -1.62
CA VAL A 52 -8.48 6.37 -1.75
C VAL A 52 -8.93 6.04 -3.17
N GLN A 53 -9.40 7.03 -3.93
CA GLN A 53 -9.89 6.84 -5.30
C GLN A 53 -8.77 6.39 -6.24
N ASP A 54 -7.58 7.00 -6.14
CA ASP A 54 -6.42 6.61 -6.95
C ASP A 54 -5.91 5.21 -6.56
N ALA A 55 -5.96 4.87 -5.27
CA ALA A 55 -5.62 3.54 -4.78
C ALA A 55 -6.61 2.47 -5.31
N VAL A 56 -7.90 2.77 -5.33
CA VAL A 56 -8.93 1.93 -5.96
C VAL A 56 -8.69 1.81 -7.47
N HIS A 57 -8.37 2.91 -8.14
CA HIS A 57 -8.10 2.92 -9.58
C HIS A 57 -6.94 2.00 -9.93
N TYR A 58 -5.86 2.01 -9.13
CA TYR A 58 -4.75 1.08 -9.27
C TYR A 58 -5.21 -0.39 -9.13
N LEU A 59 -5.99 -0.70 -8.09
CA LEU A 59 -6.47 -2.07 -7.85
C LEU A 59 -7.36 -2.60 -8.99
N VAL A 60 -8.23 -1.74 -9.52
CA VAL A 60 -9.18 -2.11 -10.59
C VAL A 60 -8.49 -2.26 -11.94
N ASN A 61 -7.54 -1.40 -12.29
CA ASN A 61 -7.02 -1.30 -13.66
C ASN A 61 -5.62 -1.87 -13.84
N LEU A 62 -4.77 -1.78 -12.81
CA LEU A 62 -3.33 -2.10 -12.91
C LEU A 62 -2.94 -3.35 -12.13
N ALA A 63 -3.61 -3.63 -11.02
CA ALA A 63 -3.42 -4.83 -10.20
C ALA A 63 -4.56 -5.85 -10.35
N ALA A 64 -5.40 -5.72 -11.38
CA ALA A 64 -6.48 -6.66 -11.64
C ALA A 64 -5.96 -8.10 -11.72
N GLY A 65 -6.50 -8.99 -10.90
CA GLY A 65 -6.11 -10.39 -10.83
C GLY A 65 -4.84 -10.68 -10.01
N ARG A 66 -4.13 -9.66 -9.53
CA ARG A 66 -2.96 -9.84 -8.66
C ARG A 66 -3.37 -9.93 -7.19
N LYS A 67 -2.69 -10.77 -6.42
CA LYS A 67 -2.81 -10.76 -4.96
C LYS A 67 -2.12 -9.52 -4.38
N THR A 68 -2.90 -8.47 -4.15
CA THR A 68 -2.41 -7.21 -3.57
C THR A 68 -3.08 -6.93 -2.22
N ARG A 69 -2.28 -6.52 -1.24
CA ARG A 69 -2.76 -5.99 0.04
C ARG A 69 -2.69 -4.47 0.02
N MET A 70 -3.78 -3.80 0.40
CA MET A 70 -3.81 -2.34 0.52
C MET A 70 -3.77 -1.94 2.00
N LEU A 71 -3.02 -0.88 2.32
CA LEU A 71 -2.79 -0.40 3.68
C LEU A 71 -3.14 1.09 3.79
N ASP A 72 -3.75 1.48 4.91
CA ASP A 72 -3.98 2.88 5.30
C ASP A 72 -3.06 3.24 6.47
N PHE A 73 -2.01 4.01 6.20
CA PHE A 73 -1.01 4.40 7.20
C PHE A 73 -1.47 5.53 8.13
N LEU A 74 -2.53 6.27 7.77
CA LEU A 74 -3.13 7.25 8.69
C LEU A 74 -3.97 6.54 9.75
N LYS A 75 -4.68 5.47 9.36
CA LYS A 75 -5.57 4.70 10.24
C LYS A 75 -4.94 3.42 10.79
N ARG A 76 -3.72 3.09 10.35
CA ARG A 76 -2.96 1.88 10.74
C ARG A 76 -3.78 0.60 10.59
N ARG A 77 -4.33 0.39 9.40
CA ARG A 77 -5.12 -0.80 9.09
C ARG A 77 -5.02 -1.24 7.65
N GLU A 78 -5.27 -2.51 7.45
CA GLU A 78 -5.47 -3.09 6.13
C GLU A 78 -6.80 -2.61 5.53
N LEU A 79 -6.82 -2.59 4.20
CA LEU A 79 -7.99 -2.30 3.39
C LEU A 79 -8.22 -3.47 2.44
N THR A 80 -9.43 -4.00 2.46
CA THR A 80 -9.84 -5.09 1.56
C THR A 80 -10.57 -4.50 0.37
N PHE A 81 -10.16 -4.90 -0.84
CA PHE A 81 -10.90 -4.53 -2.04
C PHE A 81 -12.18 -5.39 -2.14
N ASN A 82 -13.34 -4.75 -2.29
CA ASN A 82 -14.63 -5.46 -2.36
C ASN A 82 -14.92 -6.11 -3.72
N GLY A 83 -13.96 -6.14 -4.64
CA GLY A 83 -14.11 -6.69 -5.99
C GLY A 83 -14.92 -5.80 -6.95
N LYS A 84 -15.37 -4.62 -6.52
CA LYS A 84 -16.15 -3.69 -7.36
C LYS A 84 -15.40 -2.38 -7.56
N ASN A 85 -15.40 -1.53 -6.55
CA ASN A 85 -14.91 -0.16 -6.65
C ASN A 85 -14.61 0.49 -5.29
N ARG A 86 -14.52 -0.30 -4.21
CA ARG A 86 -14.31 0.26 -2.88
C ARG A 86 -13.34 -0.57 -2.07
N LEU A 87 -12.60 0.15 -1.23
CA LEU A 87 -11.80 -0.40 -0.15
C LEU A 87 -12.63 -0.36 1.13
N VAL A 88 -12.77 -1.50 1.78
CA VAL A 88 -13.43 -1.61 3.09
C VAL A 88 -12.37 -1.76 4.19
N PRO A 89 -12.61 -1.18 5.38
CA PRO A 89 -11.70 -1.35 6.51
C PRO A 89 -11.54 -2.83 6.88
N GLY A 90 -10.30 -3.28 7.03
CA GLY A 90 -9.93 -4.59 7.55
C GLY A 90 -9.21 -4.49 8.89
N GLU A 91 -8.31 -5.44 9.12
CA GLU A 91 -7.58 -5.62 10.37
C GLU A 91 -6.59 -4.48 10.66
N PRO A 92 -6.36 -4.12 11.94
CA PRO A 92 -5.34 -3.16 12.35
C PRO A 92 -3.92 -3.75 12.31
N PHE A 93 -2.90 -2.87 12.27
CA PHE A 93 -1.49 -3.23 12.37
C PHE A 93 -0.62 -2.21 13.14
#